data_AF-A0A263BR40-F1
#
_entry.id   AF-A0A263BR40-F1
#
_cell.length_a   1.000
_cell.length_b   1.000
_cell.length_c   1.000
_cell.angle_alpha   90.00
_cell.angle_beta   90.00
_cell.angle_gamma   90.00
#
_symmetry.space_group_name_H-M   'P 1'
#
loop_
_entity.id
_entity.type
_entity.pdbx_description
1 polymer ?
#
loop_
_entity_poly.entity_id
_entity_poly.type
_entity_poly.pdbx_seq_one_letter_code
_entity_poly.pdbx_strand_id
1 'polypeptide(L)'
;MNNNRKSTSIQLLPLVLLHYMQDSQSYIHKSNMPSVKCIIANVEGSAIKAIMKISESYQANQSVLGDLPHWGNQAFKSFTNDLLSEENPFPCILGVEGMKAGQLRFCFIDSTEDESALKNLASHLTHYLQHYKKIGKNTSFVAFFKPDDLKTMEQYEKQFWGILQALHKYDNQPWPKEVPKDPNNPLWEFSFQNEPIFVVCNTPAHEKRKSRYSSTFMMTFQPRWVFEGMNAQTKKGQKVQKIVRDRLKKYDKIKAHPELNWYGDPETREWKQYFLRDENDSTLNKCPFHTSLKEERKMPMTKVTIEKNVGGTMEEVVREILPEATSYVEIQNDAPHQEHPTHTHPTDEILHILEGTIYFTIGEETTLCHPGDRIYLPKETVHGSKAGPTGCLYVISIQK
;
A
#
# COMPACT_ATOMS: atom_id res chain seq x y z
N MET A 1 -72.12 -6.04 19.63
CA MET A 1 -70.91 -5.19 19.55
C MET A 1 -70.06 -5.75 18.42
N ASN A 2 -70.30 -5.27 17.19
CA ASN A 2 -69.41 -4.37 16.43
C ASN A 2 -67.97 -4.93 16.31
N ASN A 3 -67.33 -5.10 15.14
CA ASN A 3 -67.70 -4.87 13.75
C ASN A 3 -66.56 -5.45 12.86
N ASN A 4 -66.89 -5.94 11.65
CA ASN A 4 -66.07 -6.05 10.42
C ASN A 4 -64.73 -6.84 10.39
N ARG A 5 -64.47 -7.88 9.57
CA ARG A 5 -64.59 -8.16 8.11
C ARG A 5 -63.66 -7.36 7.17
N LYS A 6 -62.96 -8.12 6.30
CA LYS A 6 -62.38 -7.84 4.94
C LYS A 6 -60.93 -7.31 4.86
N SER A 7 -60.01 -8.08 4.27
CA SER A 7 -59.60 -8.10 2.83
C SER A 7 -58.93 -6.80 2.38
N THR A 8 -57.70 -6.83 1.84
CA THR A 8 -57.34 -6.79 0.39
C THR A 8 -55.81 -6.65 0.24
N SER A 9 -55.25 -7.19 -0.85
CA SER A 9 -53.91 -6.95 -1.40
C SER A 9 -53.46 -5.48 -1.40
N ILE A 10 -52.14 -5.24 -1.45
CA ILE A 10 -51.40 -4.15 -2.15
C ILE A 10 -49.91 -4.31 -1.72
N GLN A 11 -49.05 -4.95 -2.53
CA GLN A 11 -48.02 -4.29 -3.35
C GLN A 11 -47.46 -3.00 -2.76
N LEU A 12 -46.16 -2.93 -2.45
CA LEU A 12 -45.30 -1.77 -2.69
C LEU A 12 -43.87 -2.07 -2.22
N LEU A 13 -43.07 -2.63 -3.14
CA LEU A 13 -41.70 -2.17 -3.34
C LEU A 13 -41.79 -0.70 -3.79
N PRO A 14 -41.07 0.26 -3.17
CA PRO A 14 -40.91 1.56 -3.80
C PRO A 14 -39.44 1.93 -4.03
N LEU A 15 -39.14 2.21 -5.30
CA LEU A 15 -38.47 3.44 -5.73
C LEU A 15 -37.00 3.69 -5.38
N VAL A 16 -36.09 2.76 -5.72
CA VAL A 16 -34.68 3.12 -6.00
C VAL A 16 -34.19 2.65 -7.38
N LEU A 17 -34.96 1.79 -8.06
CA LEU A 17 -34.57 1.19 -9.34
C LEU A 17 -35.15 1.86 -10.61
N LEU A 18 -36.00 2.89 -10.49
CA LEU A 18 -36.63 3.54 -11.65
C LEU A 18 -36.04 4.91 -12.06
N HIS A 19 -35.19 5.53 -11.23
CA HIS A 19 -34.58 6.83 -11.56
C HIS A 19 -33.27 6.73 -12.34
N TYR A 20 -32.68 5.54 -12.50
CA TYR A 20 -31.40 5.35 -13.20
C TYR A 20 -31.52 4.88 -14.66
N MET A 21 -32.75 4.76 -15.19
CA MET A 21 -32.99 4.36 -16.60
C MET A 21 -33.43 5.52 -17.51
N GLN A 22 -33.48 6.76 -17.01
CA GLN A 22 -33.86 7.92 -17.83
C GLN A 22 -32.67 8.67 -18.46
N ASP A 23 -31.45 8.51 -17.93
CA ASP A 23 -30.29 9.25 -18.44
C ASP A 23 -29.51 8.55 -19.57
N SER A 24 -29.88 7.32 -19.94
CA SER A 24 -29.27 6.59 -21.07
C SER A 24 -30.04 6.70 -22.38
N GLN A 25 -31.18 7.40 -22.43
CA GLN A 25 -31.95 7.60 -23.66
C GLN A 25 -31.58 8.85 -24.48
N SER A 26 -30.73 9.74 -23.97
CA SER A 26 -30.40 11.00 -24.67
C SER A 26 -29.37 10.85 -25.81
N TYR A 27 -28.75 9.67 -25.99
CA TYR A 27 -27.73 9.45 -27.03
C TYR A 27 -28.08 8.40 -28.11
N ILE A 28 -29.28 7.81 -28.11
CA ILE A 28 -29.71 6.82 -29.10
C ILE A 28 -30.81 7.38 -30.01
N HIS A 29 -30.53 8.53 -30.63
CA HIS A 29 -31.39 9.09 -31.67
C HIS A 29 -30.57 9.48 -32.90
N LYS A 30 -30.09 8.45 -33.63
CA LYS A 30 -29.82 8.47 -35.08
C LYS A 30 -29.24 7.12 -35.56
N SER A 31 -30.10 6.10 -35.69
CA SER A 31 -29.95 5.02 -36.70
C SER A 31 -31.11 4.02 -36.58
N ASN A 32 -31.95 3.96 -37.61
CA ASN A 32 -33.05 3.01 -37.75
C ASN A 32 -32.53 1.66 -38.28
N MET A 33 -32.28 0.68 -37.40
CA MET A 33 -32.25 -0.74 -37.76
C MET A 33 -32.76 -1.61 -36.58
N PRO A 34 -33.92 -2.30 -36.70
CA PRO A 34 -34.58 -2.96 -35.55
C PRO A 34 -33.95 -4.27 -35.06
N SER A 35 -33.03 -4.90 -35.79
CA SER A 35 -32.53 -6.26 -35.48
C SER A 35 -31.26 -6.32 -34.65
N VAL A 36 -30.56 -5.19 -34.45
CA VAL A 36 -29.30 -5.14 -33.66
C VAL A 36 -29.56 -4.70 -32.21
N LYS A 37 -30.60 -3.90 -31.95
CA LYS A 37 -30.97 -3.41 -30.60
C LYS A 37 -31.37 -4.52 -29.63
N CYS A 38 -31.95 -5.62 -30.12
CA CYS A 38 -32.43 -6.72 -29.26
C CYS A 38 -31.31 -7.69 -28.85
N ILE A 39 -30.23 -7.77 -29.62
CA ILE A 39 -29.06 -8.60 -29.29
C ILE A 39 -28.15 -7.85 -28.32
N ILE A 40 -27.91 -6.55 -28.52
CA ILE A 40 -27.08 -5.72 -27.63
C ILE A 40 -27.69 -5.64 -26.21
N ALA A 41 -29.01 -5.40 -26.10
CA ALA A 41 -29.68 -5.33 -24.79
C ALA A 41 -29.69 -6.66 -24.02
N ASN A 42 -29.70 -7.81 -24.72
CA ASN A 42 -29.68 -9.13 -24.09
C ASN A 42 -28.26 -9.55 -23.65
N VAL A 43 -27.22 -9.13 -24.37
CA VAL A 43 -25.82 -9.40 -24.01
C VAL A 43 -25.37 -8.54 -22.83
N GLU A 44 -25.69 -7.23 -22.84
CA GLU A 44 -25.43 -6.34 -21.70
C GLU A 44 -26.16 -6.79 -20.42
N GLY A 45 -27.42 -7.22 -20.55
CA GLY A 45 -28.20 -7.75 -19.43
C GLY A 45 -27.64 -9.06 -18.85
N SER A 46 -26.95 -9.89 -19.65
CA SER A 46 -26.35 -11.15 -19.22
C SER A 46 -25.04 -10.91 -18.46
N ALA A 47 -24.17 -10.04 -18.97
CA ALA A 47 -22.91 -9.68 -18.31
C ALA A 47 -23.15 -9.00 -16.96
N ILE A 48 -24.09 -8.05 -16.90
CA ILE A 48 -24.48 -7.37 -15.66
C ILE A 48 -25.03 -8.37 -14.63
N LYS A 49 -25.88 -9.31 -15.05
CA LYS A 49 -26.39 -10.38 -14.16
C LYS A 49 -25.29 -11.30 -13.66
N ALA A 50 -24.32 -11.67 -14.51
CA ALA A 50 -23.18 -12.47 -14.11
C ALA A 50 -22.32 -11.74 -13.06
N ILE A 51 -22.07 -10.44 -13.26
CA ILE A 51 -21.30 -9.61 -12.32
C ILE A 51 -22.03 -9.45 -10.99
N MET A 52 -23.34 -9.19 -11.02
CA MET A 52 -24.17 -9.13 -9.80
C MET A 52 -24.13 -10.45 -9.04
N LYS A 53 -24.28 -11.59 -9.74
CA LYS A 53 -24.21 -12.92 -9.12
C LYS A 53 -22.82 -13.22 -8.54
N ILE A 54 -21.74 -12.78 -9.19
CA ILE A 54 -20.39 -12.87 -8.65
C ILE A 54 -20.26 -12.01 -7.39
N SER A 55 -20.75 -10.77 -7.42
CA SER A 55 -20.74 -9.88 -6.25
C SER A 55 -21.49 -10.46 -5.06
N GLU A 56 -22.70 -10.99 -5.26
CA GLU A 56 -23.48 -11.67 -4.23
C GLU A 56 -22.75 -12.91 -3.70
N SER A 57 -22.13 -13.70 -4.59
CA SER A 57 -21.32 -14.87 -4.21
C SER A 57 -20.14 -14.49 -3.31
N TYR A 58 -19.44 -13.40 -3.63
CA TYR A 58 -18.31 -12.91 -2.82
C TYR A 58 -18.76 -12.41 -1.45
N GLN A 59 -19.91 -11.75 -1.38
CA GLN A 59 -20.54 -11.36 -0.11
C GLN A 59 -20.97 -12.57 0.72
N ALA A 60 -21.50 -13.61 0.10
CA ALA A 60 -21.94 -14.83 0.78
C ALA A 60 -20.79 -15.75 1.25
N ASN A 61 -19.67 -15.78 0.52
CA ASN A 61 -18.55 -16.71 0.74
C ASN A 61 -17.45 -16.19 1.69
N GLN A 62 -17.77 -15.31 2.64
CA GLN A 62 -16.80 -14.74 3.60
C GLN A 62 -15.53 -14.17 2.93
N SER A 63 -15.65 -13.68 1.70
CA SER A 63 -14.50 -13.19 0.95
C SER A 63 -14.18 -11.72 1.27
N VAL A 64 -15.11 -11.03 1.92
CA VAL A 64 -14.91 -9.71 2.51
C VAL A 64 -14.49 -9.89 3.97
N LEU A 65 -13.39 -9.25 4.34
CA LEU A 65 -12.83 -9.20 5.69
C LEU A 65 -13.25 -7.87 6.32
N GLY A 66 -14.07 -7.96 7.37
CA GLY A 66 -14.70 -6.81 8.02
C GLY A 66 -16.02 -6.40 7.35
N ASP A 67 -16.44 -5.16 7.61
CA ASP A 67 -17.71 -4.64 7.11
C ASP A 67 -17.63 -4.21 5.65
N LEU A 68 -18.76 -4.32 4.94
CA LEU A 68 -18.94 -3.79 3.60
C LEU A 68 -19.72 -2.48 3.65
N PRO A 69 -19.05 -1.32 3.59
CA PRO A 69 -19.74 -0.04 3.61
C PRO A 69 -20.52 0.20 2.32
N HIS A 70 -21.48 1.13 2.36
CA HIS A 70 -22.31 1.46 1.19
C HIS A 70 -21.46 1.88 -0.03
N TRP A 71 -20.41 2.69 0.18
CA TRP A 71 -19.47 3.07 -0.87
C TRP A 71 -18.67 1.87 -1.41
N GLY A 72 -18.40 0.88 -0.56
CA GLY A 72 -17.68 -0.34 -0.90
C GLY A 72 -18.40 -1.19 -1.95
N ASN A 73 -19.75 -1.23 -1.92
CA ASN A 73 -20.53 -1.90 -2.96
C ASN A 73 -20.28 -1.31 -4.35
N GLN A 74 -20.20 0.02 -4.44
CA GLN A 74 -19.97 0.71 -5.71
C GLN A 74 -18.53 0.48 -6.21
N ALA A 75 -17.54 0.61 -5.33
CA ALA A 75 -16.14 0.34 -5.64
C ALA A 75 -15.94 -1.12 -6.13
N PHE A 76 -16.51 -2.08 -5.41
CA PHE A 76 -16.44 -3.50 -5.76
C PHE A 76 -17.10 -3.81 -7.11
N LYS A 77 -18.27 -3.21 -7.38
CA LYS A 77 -18.95 -3.35 -8.67
C LYS A 77 -18.11 -2.78 -9.82
N SER A 78 -17.54 -1.59 -9.64
CA SER A 78 -16.63 -0.98 -10.63
C SER A 78 -15.43 -1.88 -10.91
N PHE A 79 -14.75 -2.33 -9.86
CA PHE A 79 -13.62 -3.25 -9.94
C PHE A 79 -13.99 -4.54 -10.71
N THR A 80 -15.14 -5.14 -10.38
CA THR A 80 -15.57 -6.39 -11.03
C THR A 80 -15.90 -6.18 -12.50
N ASN A 81 -16.55 -5.05 -12.85
CA ASN A 81 -16.82 -4.68 -14.24
C ASN A 81 -15.52 -4.57 -15.05
N ASP A 82 -14.53 -3.87 -14.50
CA ASP A 82 -13.25 -3.64 -15.17
C ASP A 82 -12.46 -4.93 -15.32
N LEU A 83 -12.37 -5.73 -14.24
CA LEU A 83 -11.60 -6.97 -14.20
C LEU A 83 -12.21 -8.05 -15.10
N LEU A 84 -13.54 -8.16 -15.17
CA LEU A 84 -14.24 -9.20 -15.92
C LEU A 84 -14.78 -8.75 -17.28
N SER A 85 -14.41 -7.55 -17.75
CA SER A 85 -14.86 -7.02 -19.04
C SER A 85 -14.48 -7.96 -20.19
N GLU A 86 -15.47 -8.31 -21.01
CA GLU A 86 -15.25 -9.06 -22.26
C GLU A 86 -14.84 -8.13 -23.41
N GLU A 87 -15.36 -6.90 -23.42
CA GLU A 87 -15.05 -5.89 -24.43
C GLU A 87 -13.62 -5.35 -24.30
N ASN A 88 -13.19 -5.11 -23.06
CA ASN A 88 -11.86 -4.62 -22.74
C ASN A 88 -11.16 -5.58 -21.74
N PRO A 89 -10.67 -6.75 -22.19
CA PRO A 89 -10.11 -7.76 -21.30
C PRO A 89 -8.96 -7.23 -20.45
N PHE A 90 -9.10 -7.35 -19.13
CA PHE A 90 -8.08 -6.88 -18.19
C PHE A 90 -6.71 -7.57 -18.43
N PRO A 91 -5.58 -6.84 -18.33
CA PRO A 91 -4.28 -7.39 -18.68
C PRO A 91 -3.81 -8.54 -17.76
N CYS A 92 -4.12 -8.47 -16.46
CA CYS A 92 -3.67 -9.47 -15.49
C CYS A 92 -4.49 -10.75 -15.53
N ILE A 93 -3.99 -11.77 -16.23
CA ILE A 93 -4.66 -13.08 -16.37
C ILE A 93 -4.90 -13.74 -15.01
N LEU A 94 -3.90 -13.68 -14.11
CA LEU A 94 -3.97 -14.30 -12.79
C LEU A 94 -5.09 -13.68 -11.95
N GLY A 95 -5.22 -12.35 -11.97
CA GLY A 95 -6.30 -11.64 -11.26
C GLY A 95 -7.68 -11.99 -11.82
N VAL A 96 -7.84 -12.08 -13.14
CA VAL A 96 -9.10 -12.49 -13.78
C VAL A 96 -9.47 -13.92 -13.41
N GLU A 97 -8.52 -14.86 -13.47
CA GLU A 97 -8.75 -16.25 -13.08
C GLU A 97 -9.06 -16.37 -11.59
N GLY A 98 -8.35 -15.63 -10.73
CA GLY A 98 -8.59 -15.58 -9.29
C GLY A 98 -9.98 -15.06 -8.96
N MET A 99 -10.43 -14.01 -9.64
CA MET A 99 -11.79 -13.46 -9.49
C MET A 99 -12.87 -14.46 -9.93
N LYS A 100 -12.70 -15.09 -11.10
CA LYS A 100 -13.67 -16.08 -11.59
C LYS A 100 -13.74 -17.32 -10.69
N ALA A 101 -12.65 -17.65 -10.00
CA ALA A 101 -12.55 -18.80 -9.13
C ALA A 101 -12.88 -18.53 -7.65
N GLY A 102 -13.28 -17.31 -7.26
CA GLY A 102 -13.59 -17.01 -5.85
C GLY A 102 -12.36 -16.87 -4.94
N GLN A 103 -11.17 -16.64 -5.51
CA GLN A 103 -9.89 -16.73 -4.80
C GLN A 103 -9.38 -15.39 -4.24
N LEU A 104 -10.04 -14.29 -4.59
CA LEU A 104 -9.69 -12.96 -4.07
C LEU A 104 -10.30 -12.75 -2.68
N ARG A 105 -9.64 -11.93 -1.87
CA ARG A 105 -10.16 -11.45 -0.58
C ARG A 105 -10.14 -9.93 -0.58
N PHE A 106 -11.12 -9.33 0.10
CA PHE A 106 -11.36 -7.89 0.02
C PHE A 106 -11.47 -7.29 1.41
N CYS A 107 -11.04 -6.05 1.56
CA CYS A 107 -11.41 -5.22 2.71
C CYS A 107 -11.69 -3.78 2.25
N PHE A 108 -12.41 -3.04 3.09
CA PHE A 108 -12.78 -1.66 2.85
C PHE A 108 -12.30 -0.82 4.04
N ILE A 109 -11.44 0.15 3.77
CA ILE A 109 -10.74 0.94 4.80
C ILE A 109 -11.16 2.40 4.67
N ASP A 110 -11.62 3.00 5.77
CA ASP A 110 -12.22 4.33 5.73
C ASP A 110 -11.20 5.49 5.64
N SER A 111 -9.93 5.23 5.94
CA SER A 111 -8.87 6.24 5.89
C SER A 111 -7.49 5.64 5.61
N THR A 112 -6.66 6.40 4.92
CA THR A 112 -5.26 6.06 4.61
C THR A 112 -4.28 6.54 5.69
N GLU A 113 -4.74 7.33 6.65
CA GLU A 113 -3.92 8.01 7.66
C GLU A 113 -4.36 7.70 9.10
N ASP A 114 -5.63 7.34 9.32
CA ASP A 114 -6.15 7.01 10.64
C ASP A 114 -5.53 5.72 11.19
N GLU A 115 -5.04 5.79 12.43
CA GLU A 115 -4.36 4.68 13.07
C GLU A 115 -5.26 3.45 13.24
N SER A 116 -6.54 3.62 13.59
CA SER A 116 -7.47 2.51 13.77
C SER A 116 -7.80 1.83 12.43
N ALA A 117 -7.98 2.62 11.36
CA ALA A 117 -8.21 2.12 10.02
C ALA A 117 -7.01 1.31 9.49
N LEU A 118 -5.79 1.79 9.71
CA LEU A 118 -4.56 1.11 9.30
C LEU A 118 -4.29 -0.15 10.15
N LYS A 119 -4.63 -0.15 11.45
CA LYS A 119 -4.61 -1.37 12.28
C LYS A 119 -5.63 -2.41 11.80
N ASN A 120 -6.81 -1.98 11.37
CA ASN A 120 -7.81 -2.88 10.78
C ASN A 120 -7.29 -3.49 9.46
N LEU A 121 -6.65 -2.69 8.60
CA LEU A 121 -5.98 -3.22 7.40
C LEU A 121 -4.92 -4.26 7.75
N ALA A 122 -4.05 -3.99 8.72
CA ALA A 122 -3.02 -4.92 9.18
C ALA A 122 -3.62 -6.23 9.72
N SER A 123 -4.70 -6.14 10.49
CA SER A 123 -5.44 -7.30 11.01
C SER A 123 -6.04 -8.16 9.89
N HIS A 124 -6.73 -7.53 8.93
CA HIS A 124 -7.31 -8.23 7.78
C HIS A 124 -6.25 -8.88 6.88
N LEU A 125 -5.14 -8.18 6.62
CA LEU A 125 -4.02 -8.73 5.86
C LEU A 125 -3.37 -9.91 6.61
N THR A 126 -3.25 -9.83 7.94
CA THR A 126 -2.76 -10.94 8.77
C THR A 126 -3.65 -12.17 8.63
N HIS A 127 -4.97 -12.00 8.77
CA HIS A 127 -5.92 -13.10 8.62
C HIS A 127 -5.87 -13.71 7.21
N TYR A 128 -5.76 -12.87 6.18
CA TYR A 128 -5.55 -13.35 4.81
C TYR A 128 -4.29 -14.22 4.69
N LEU A 129 -3.15 -13.74 5.19
CA LEU A 129 -1.86 -14.45 5.09
C LEU A 129 -1.81 -15.75 5.91
N GLN A 130 -2.63 -15.90 6.95
CA GLN A 130 -2.77 -17.17 7.66
C GLN A 130 -3.45 -18.27 6.83
N HIS A 131 -4.19 -17.88 5.77
CA HIS A 131 -5.06 -18.79 5.03
C HIS A 131 -4.83 -18.81 3.52
N TYR A 132 -4.07 -17.88 2.95
CA TYR A 132 -4.01 -17.65 1.50
C TYR A 132 -3.66 -18.89 0.68
N LYS A 133 -2.72 -19.73 1.15
CA LYS A 133 -2.32 -20.98 0.46
C LYS A 133 -3.49 -21.97 0.30
N LYS A 134 -4.50 -21.90 1.17
CA LYS A 134 -5.73 -22.73 1.11
C LYS A 134 -6.82 -22.13 0.22
N ILE A 135 -6.73 -20.84 -0.11
CA ILE A 135 -7.74 -20.14 -0.92
C ILE A 135 -7.62 -20.55 -2.39
N GLY A 136 -6.40 -20.53 -2.94
CA GLY A 136 -6.13 -20.98 -4.29
C GLY A 136 -4.87 -20.35 -4.90
N LYS A 137 -4.40 -20.96 -5.99
CA LYS A 137 -3.12 -20.61 -6.65
C LYS A 137 -3.05 -19.17 -7.20
N ASN A 138 -4.19 -18.52 -7.45
CA ASN A 138 -4.29 -17.17 -8.01
C ASN A 138 -4.94 -16.20 -7.00
N THR A 139 -4.77 -16.45 -5.70
CA THR A 139 -5.35 -15.62 -4.64
C THR A 139 -4.66 -14.25 -4.56
N SER A 140 -5.39 -13.18 -4.25
CA SER A 140 -4.84 -11.87 -3.90
C SER A 140 -5.72 -11.23 -2.83
N PHE A 141 -5.16 -10.30 -2.05
CA PHE A 141 -5.92 -9.48 -1.12
C PHE A 141 -6.01 -8.04 -1.63
N VAL A 142 -7.22 -7.52 -1.78
CA VAL A 142 -7.49 -6.21 -2.38
C VAL A 142 -8.13 -5.31 -1.33
N ALA A 143 -7.40 -4.26 -0.95
CA ALA A 143 -7.89 -3.23 -0.06
C ALA A 143 -8.41 -2.05 -0.88
N PHE A 144 -9.68 -1.69 -0.66
CA PHE A 144 -10.26 -0.45 -1.16
C PHE A 144 -10.21 0.61 -0.07
N PHE A 145 -9.87 1.83 -0.44
CA PHE A 145 -9.89 2.98 0.44
C PHE A 145 -11.08 3.88 0.11
N LYS A 146 -11.72 4.42 1.14
CA LYS A 146 -12.91 5.26 0.99
C LYS A 146 -12.63 6.39 -0.02
N PRO A 147 -13.52 6.57 -1.03
CA PRO A 147 -13.36 7.66 -1.97
C PRO A 147 -13.36 9.01 -1.27
N ASP A 148 -12.50 9.89 -1.76
CA ASP A 148 -12.26 11.24 -1.28
C ASP A 148 -11.99 12.11 -2.51
N ASP A 149 -11.75 13.41 -2.33
CA ASP A 149 -11.39 14.32 -3.41
C ASP A 149 -10.20 13.78 -4.22
N LEU A 150 -10.25 14.00 -5.53
CA LEU A 150 -9.23 13.55 -6.47
C LEU A 150 -7.87 14.17 -6.11
N LYS A 151 -6.90 13.32 -5.79
CA LYS A 151 -5.53 13.70 -5.44
C LYS A 151 -4.60 13.66 -6.65
N THR A 152 -3.49 14.38 -6.54
CA THR A 152 -2.40 14.27 -7.52
C THR A 152 -1.71 12.90 -7.41
N MET A 153 -0.93 12.56 -8.43
CA MET A 153 -0.20 11.30 -8.45
C MET A 153 0.81 11.20 -7.30
N GLU A 154 1.50 12.30 -6.97
CA GLU A 154 2.44 12.41 -5.84
C GLU A 154 1.76 12.19 -4.50
N GLN A 155 0.54 12.72 -4.33
CA GLN A 155 -0.23 12.55 -3.10
C GLN A 155 -0.66 11.10 -2.90
N TYR A 156 -1.14 10.44 -3.96
CA TYR A 156 -1.43 9.00 -3.89
C TYR A 156 -0.17 8.16 -3.65
N GLU A 157 0.96 8.53 -4.25
CA GLU A 157 2.25 7.85 -4.03
C GLU A 157 2.69 7.98 -2.57
N LYS A 158 2.57 9.17 -1.97
CA LYS A 158 2.83 9.39 -0.54
C LYS A 158 1.92 8.53 0.33
N GLN A 159 0.62 8.49 0.05
CA GLN A 159 -0.33 7.65 0.79
C GLN A 159 0.00 6.17 0.68
N PHE A 160 0.32 5.68 -0.52
CA PHE A 160 0.72 4.30 -0.77
C PHE A 160 1.91 3.88 0.10
N TRP A 161 2.99 4.68 0.10
CA TRP A 161 4.17 4.38 0.90
C TRP A 161 3.90 4.52 2.41
N GLY A 162 3.09 5.50 2.82
CA GLY A 162 2.65 5.65 4.21
C GLY A 162 1.90 4.42 4.72
N ILE A 163 1.04 3.83 3.89
CA ILE A 163 0.32 2.59 4.24
C ILE A 163 1.29 1.43 4.40
N LEU A 164 2.25 1.24 3.47
CA LEU A 164 3.24 0.18 3.61
C LEU A 164 4.10 0.37 4.86
N GLN A 165 4.48 1.59 5.19
CA GLN A 165 5.22 1.90 6.40
C GLN A 165 4.40 1.62 7.68
N ALA A 166 3.10 1.93 7.67
CA ALA A 166 2.19 1.63 8.76
C ALA A 166 1.97 0.11 8.92
N LEU A 167 1.83 -0.64 7.83
CA LEU A 167 1.77 -2.09 7.87
C LEU A 167 3.05 -2.67 8.45
N HIS A 168 4.22 -2.21 8.00
CA HIS A 168 5.49 -2.60 8.59
C HIS A 168 5.52 -2.29 10.08
N LYS A 169 5.04 -1.12 10.52
CA LYS A 169 4.91 -0.76 11.95
C LYS A 169 3.99 -1.73 12.73
N TYR A 170 2.93 -2.25 12.14
CA TYR A 170 1.98 -3.17 12.81
C TYR A 170 2.28 -4.66 12.65
N ASP A 171 3.30 -5.04 11.87
CA ASP A 171 3.71 -6.43 11.69
C ASP A 171 4.37 -7.09 12.93
N ASN A 172 3.67 -7.97 13.63
CA ASN A 172 4.26 -8.63 14.81
C ASN A 172 5.27 -9.76 14.49
N GLN A 173 5.58 -10.03 13.22
CA GLN A 173 6.57 -11.01 12.81
C GLN A 173 7.93 -10.38 12.45
N PRO A 174 9.04 -11.11 12.58
CA PRO A 174 10.32 -10.66 12.06
C PRO A 174 10.29 -10.55 10.53
N TRP A 175 11.16 -9.71 9.98
CA TRP A 175 11.40 -9.69 8.54
C TRP A 175 11.94 -11.06 8.06
N PRO A 176 11.51 -11.59 6.90
CA PRO A 176 11.97 -12.88 6.40
C PRO A 176 13.49 -12.94 6.27
N LYS A 177 14.12 -14.05 6.67
CA LYS A 177 15.58 -14.20 6.67
C LYS A 177 16.18 -14.22 5.26
N GLU A 178 15.40 -14.75 4.33
CA GLU A 178 15.75 -14.92 2.92
C GLU A 178 15.53 -13.66 2.08
N VAL A 179 14.81 -12.66 2.61
CA VAL A 179 14.55 -11.39 1.93
C VAL A 179 15.53 -10.33 2.45
N PRO A 180 16.36 -9.72 1.58
CA PRO A 180 17.22 -8.61 1.97
C PRO A 180 16.43 -7.45 2.58
N LYS A 181 17.05 -6.70 3.49
CA LYS A 181 16.46 -5.51 4.11
C LYS A 181 16.70 -4.24 3.30
N ASP A 182 17.80 -4.18 2.55
CA ASP A 182 18.12 -3.04 1.69
C ASP A 182 17.21 -3.01 0.46
N PRO A 183 16.35 -1.98 0.27
CA PRO A 183 15.50 -1.85 -0.91
C PRO A 183 16.26 -1.66 -2.22
N ASN A 184 17.58 -1.43 -2.18
CA ASN A 184 18.44 -1.44 -3.35
C ASN A 184 18.96 -2.84 -3.71
N ASN A 185 18.61 -3.88 -2.96
CA ASN A 185 18.90 -5.25 -3.35
C ASN A 185 17.87 -5.73 -4.39
N PRO A 186 18.27 -6.37 -5.50
CA PRO A 186 17.34 -6.91 -6.51
C PRO A 186 16.35 -7.95 -5.98
N LEU A 187 16.67 -8.61 -4.86
CA LEU A 187 15.81 -9.58 -4.19
C LEU A 187 14.98 -8.97 -3.05
N TRP A 188 15.09 -7.68 -2.78
CA TRP A 188 14.22 -7.03 -1.82
C TRP A 188 12.76 -7.08 -2.26
N GLU A 189 11.86 -7.32 -1.32
CA GLU A 189 10.42 -7.20 -1.50
C GLU A 189 9.77 -6.78 -0.18
N PHE A 190 8.74 -5.93 -0.24
CA PHE A 190 7.94 -5.64 0.95
C PHE A 190 7.44 -6.94 1.57
N SER A 191 7.64 -7.08 2.87
CA SER A 191 7.25 -8.28 3.61
C SER A 191 6.35 -7.92 4.78
N PHE A 192 5.34 -8.76 5.02
CA PHE A 192 4.42 -8.64 6.15
C PHE A 192 4.05 -10.04 6.64
N GLN A 193 4.05 -10.27 7.96
CA GLN A 193 3.80 -11.58 8.58
C GLN A 193 4.75 -12.69 8.08
N ASN A 194 6.04 -12.36 7.93
CA ASN A 194 7.08 -13.26 7.40
C ASN A 194 6.79 -13.79 5.98
N GLU A 195 5.98 -13.07 5.19
CA GLU A 195 5.69 -13.42 3.81
C GLU A 195 6.07 -12.24 2.90
N PRO A 196 6.87 -12.47 1.83
CA PRO A 196 7.15 -11.45 0.83
C PRO A 196 5.94 -11.24 -0.09
N ILE A 197 5.60 -9.96 -0.36
CA ILE A 197 4.35 -9.54 -0.99
C ILE A 197 4.63 -8.48 -2.05
N PHE A 198 4.20 -8.77 -3.28
CA PHE A 198 4.17 -7.81 -4.37
C PHE A 198 2.93 -6.93 -4.20
N VAL A 199 3.12 -5.61 -4.18
CA VAL A 199 2.02 -4.67 -3.94
C VAL A 199 1.76 -3.86 -5.20
N VAL A 200 0.50 -3.78 -5.60
CA VAL A 200 0.06 -2.99 -6.75
C VAL A 200 -0.84 -1.86 -6.29
N CYS A 201 -0.55 -0.66 -6.76
CA CYS A 201 -1.40 0.51 -6.61
C CYS A 201 -2.36 0.70 -7.80
N ASN A 202 -3.62 1.03 -7.53
CA ASN A 202 -4.54 1.61 -8.51
C ASN A 202 -5.19 2.88 -7.95
N THR A 203 -5.33 3.92 -8.76
CA THR A 203 -5.91 5.20 -8.33
C THR A 203 -6.86 5.79 -9.38
N PRO A 204 -7.78 6.70 -8.96
CA PRO A 204 -8.60 7.47 -9.89
C PRO A 204 -7.80 8.43 -10.79
N ALA A 205 -6.55 8.75 -10.43
CA ALA A 205 -5.70 9.69 -11.17
C ALA A 205 -4.98 9.07 -12.38
N HIS A 206 -5.09 7.75 -12.60
CA HIS A 206 -4.51 7.11 -13.77
C HIS A 206 -5.45 7.21 -14.98
N GLU A 207 -5.07 7.98 -16.01
CA GLU A 207 -5.89 8.16 -17.21
C GLU A 207 -5.28 7.47 -18.44
N LYS A 208 -3.94 7.50 -18.54
CA LYS A 208 -3.17 6.89 -19.63
C LYS A 208 -2.88 5.43 -19.35
N ARG A 209 -2.47 5.10 -18.13
CA ARG A 209 -2.20 3.75 -17.65
C ARG A 209 -3.47 3.14 -17.07
N LYS A 210 -4.44 2.86 -17.92
CA LYS A 210 -5.75 2.29 -17.55
C LYS A 210 -5.63 1.03 -16.69
N SER A 211 -4.59 0.23 -16.86
CA SER A 211 -4.30 -0.95 -16.06
C SER A 211 -4.06 -0.66 -14.57
N ARG A 212 -3.76 0.60 -14.23
CA ARG A 212 -3.63 1.15 -12.86
C ARG A 212 -4.79 2.09 -12.48
N TYR A 213 -5.79 2.26 -13.33
CA TYR A 213 -7.00 2.99 -12.97
C TYR A 213 -7.85 2.16 -12.00
N SER A 214 -8.56 2.85 -11.11
CA SER A 214 -9.65 2.34 -10.29
C SER A 214 -10.53 3.53 -9.91
N SER A 215 -11.83 3.32 -9.73
CA SER A 215 -12.77 4.39 -9.29
C SER A 215 -12.51 4.88 -7.87
N THR A 216 -11.69 4.16 -7.10
CA THR A 216 -11.22 4.52 -5.76
C THR A 216 -9.74 4.18 -5.62
N PHE A 217 -9.07 4.75 -4.63
CA PHE A 217 -7.72 4.30 -4.30
C PHE A 217 -7.77 2.84 -3.80
N MET A 218 -6.92 2.00 -4.38
CA MET A 218 -6.92 0.56 -4.15
C MET A 218 -5.49 0.02 -4.09
N MET A 219 -5.23 -0.88 -3.17
CA MET A 219 -3.97 -1.62 -3.07
C MET A 219 -4.23 -3.13 -3.15
N THR A 220 -3.55 -3.81 -4.07
CA THR A 220 -3.58 -5.28 -4.16
C THR A 220 -2.29 -5.85 -3.60
N PHE A 221 -2.43 -6.72 -2.60
CA PHE A 221 -1.36 -7.46 -1.93
C PHE A 221 -1.33 -8.87 -2.48
N GLN A 222 -0.22 -9.23 -3.12
CA GLN A 222 -0.03 -10.48 -3.84
C GLN A 222 1.17 -11.23 -3.26
N PRO A 223 0.96 -12.27 -2.42
CA PRO A 223 2.08 -13.04 -1.88
C PRO A 223 2.95 -13.62 -2.99
N ARG A 224 4.28 -13.54 -2.84
CA ARG A 224 5.24 -14.01 -3.86
C ARG A 224 4.99 -15.46 -4.26
N TRP A 225 4.51 -16.29 -3.32
CA TRP A 225 4.08 -17.67 -3.53
C TRP A 225 3.17 -17.87 -4.76
N VAL A 226 2.30 -16.91 -5.10
CA VAL A 226 1.43 -17.00 -6.29
C VAL A 226 2.23 -17.04 -7.61
N PHE A 227 3.45 -16.51 -7.60
CA PHE A 227 4.36 -16.54 -8.74
C PHE A 227 5.27 -17.77 -8.77
N GLU A 228 5.15 -18.73 -7.84
CA GLU A 228 5.96 -19.94 -7.84
C GLU A 228 5.86 -20.71 -9.18
N GLY A 229 7.02 -21.08 -9.71
CA GLY A 229 7.14 -21.71 -11.03
C GLY A 229 6.90 -20.76 -12.23
N MET A 230 6.75 -19.45 -12.02
CA MET A 230 6.62 -18.43 -13.07
C MET A 230 7.75 -17.40 -12.97
N ASN A 231 8.85 -17.68 -13.65
CA ASN A 231 10.00 -16.77 -13.73
C ASN A 231 10.49 -16.65 -15.18
N ALA A 232 11.54 -15.83 -15.39
CA ALA A 232 12.12 -15.58 -16.71
C ALA A 232 12.63 -16.85 -17.41
N GLN A 233 12.99 -17.88 -16.65
CA GLN A 233 13.52 -19.14 -17.16
C GLN A 233 12.44 -20.20 -17.42
N THR A 234 11.23 -20.04 -16.88
CA THR A 234 10.16 -21.03 -17.08
C THR A 234 9.32 -20.72 -18.32
N LYS A 235 9.00 -21.76 -19.11
CA LYS A 235 8.11 -21.64 -20.29
C LYS A 235 6.75 -21.02 -19.92
N LYS A 236 6.23 -21.38 -18.74
CA LYS A 236 4.98 -20.83 -18.20
C LYS A 236 5.12 -19.32 -17.94
N GLY A 237 6.19 -18.89 -17.26
CA GLY A 237 6.46 -17.48 -16.97
C GLY A 237 6.58 -16.65 -18.25
N GLN A 238 7.40 -17.08 -19.20
CA GLN A 238 7.59 -16.39 -20.49
C GLN A 238 6.27 -16.25 -21.27
N LYS A 239 5.44 -17.31 -21.30
CA LYS A 239 4.13 -17.28 -21.96
C LYS A 239 3.19 -16.29 -21.29
N VAL A 240 3.08 -16.32 -19.96
CA VAL A 240 2.22 -15.40 -19.19
C VAL A 240 2.68 -13.95 -19.40
N GLN A 241 3.99 -13.68 -19.27
CA GLN A 241 4.55 -12.35 -19.48
C GLN A 241 4.25 -11.82 -20.88
N LYS A 242 4.41 -12.64 -21.92
CA LYS A 242 4.09 -12.25 -23.30
C LYS A 242 2.62 -11.84 -23.44
N ILE A 243 1.70 -12.65 -22.93
CA ILE A 243 0.26 -12.35 -23.01
C ILE A 243 -0.07 -11.07 -22.25
N VAL A 244 0.47 -10.89 -21.04
CA VAL A 244 0.25 -9.68 -20.23
C VAL A 244 0.80 -8.45 -20.95
N ARG A 245 2.03 -8.50 -21.48
CA ARG A 245 2.63 -7.38 -22.24
C ARG A 245 1.82 -7.05 -23.49
N ASP A 246 1.30 -8.04 -24.21
CA ASP A 246 0.48 -7.81 -25.40
C ASP A 246 -0.92 -7.24 -25.07
N ARG A 247 -1.48 -7.60 -23.90
CA ARG A 247 -2.72 -6.98 -23.40
C ARG A 247 -2.49 -5.54 -22.96
N LEU A 248 -1.41 -5.27 -22.21
CA LEU A 248 -1.06 -3.91 -21.77
C LEU A 248 -0.95 -2.93 -22.93
N LYS A 249 -0.28 -3.33 -24.04
CA LYS A 249 -0.17 -2.50 -25.25
C LYS A 249 -1.52 -2.08 -25.85
N LYS A 250 -2.56 -2.89 -25.67
CA LYS A 250 -3.92 -2.61 -26.17
C LYS A 250 -4.77 -1.87 -25.14
N TYR A 251 -4.54 -2.16 -23.86
CA TYR A 251 -5.34 -1.68 -22.75
C TYR A 251 -4.94 -0.26 -22.31
N ASP A 252 -3.63 0.00 -22.21
CA ASP A 252 -3.09 1.30 -21.83
C ASP A 252 -2.97 2.22 -23.05
N LYS A 253 -3.09 3.53 -22.82
CA LYS A 253 -2.83 4.58 -23.82
C LYS A 253 -1.36 5.00 -23.86
N ILE A 254 -0.52 4.38 -23.04
CA ILE A 254 0.92 4.63 -22.92
C ILE A 254 1.69 3.32 -23.09
N LYS A 255 2.97 3.42 -23.49
CA LYS A 255 3.87 2.26 -23.54
C LYS A 255 4.04 1.66 -22.14
N ALA A 256 4.32 0.36 -22.10
CA ALA A 256 4.66 -0.34 -20.87
C ALA A 256 5.77 0.41 -20.10
N HIS A 257 5.60 0.51 -18.79
CA HIS A 257 6.55 1.21 -17.93
C HIS A 257 7.91 0.49 -17.94
N PRO A 258 9.04 1.22 -18.02
CA PRO A 258 10.38 0.62 -18.13
C PRO A 258 10.78 -0.25 -16.92
N GLU A 259 10.24 0.06 -15.74
CA GLU A 259 10.53 -0.69 -14.50
C GLU A 259 9.82 -2.06 -14.44
N LEU A 260 8.88 -2.37 -15.35
CA LEU A 260 8.15 -3.65 -15.34
C LEU A 260 9.00 -4.85 -15.78
N ASN A 261 9.70 -5.47 -14.83
CA ASN A 261 10.71 -6.50 -15.05
C ASN A 261 10.53 -7.72 -14.13
N TRP A 262 11.41 -8.70 -14.30
CA TRP A 262 11.40 -9.91 -13.48
C TRP A 262 12.02 -9.63 -12.11
N TYR A 263 11.43 -10.22 -11.07
CA TYR A 263 12.01 -10.21 -9.74
C TYR A 263 13.43 -10.79 -9.75
N GLY A 264 14.34 -10.14 -9.02
CA GLY A 264 15.75 -10.52 -8.95
C GLY A 264 16.61 -10.07 -10.13
N ASP A 265 16.06 -9.33 -11.10
CA ASP A 265 16.86 -8.72 -12.16
C ASP A 265 17.81 -7.65 -11.57
N PRO A 266 19.14 -7.82 -11.70
CA PRO A 266 20.14 -6.92 -11.09
C PRO A 266 19.99 -5.45 -11.49
N GLU A 267 19.45 -5.17 -12.68
CA GLU A 267 19.32 -3.83 -13.23
C GLU A 267 18.07 -3.09 -12.72
N THR A 268 17.24 -3.75 -11.91
CA THR A 268 15.92 -3.25 -11.53
C THR A 268 15.70 -3.36 -10.03
N ARG A 269 14.69 -2.65 -9.51
CA ARG A 269 14.33 -2.71 -8.09
C ARG A 269 12.85 -3.00 -7.97
N GLU A 270 12.50 -4.01 -7.19
CA GLU A 270 11.13 -4.50 -7.10
C GLU A 270 10.16 -3.41 -6.65
N TRP A 271 10.58 -2.57 -5.69
CA TRP A 271 9.77 -1.47 -5.16
C TRP A 271 9.38 -0.42 -6.21
N LYS A 272 10.17 -0.26 -7.28
CA LYS A 272 9.84 0.65 -8.38
C LYS A 272 8.67 0.17 -9.23
N GLN A 273 8.28 -1.11 -9.10
CA GLN A 273 7.15 -1.69 -9.80
C GLN A 273 5.81 -1.48 -9.07
N TYR A 274 5.87 -1.07 -7.80
CA TYR A 274 4.72 -1.06 -6.89
C TYR A 274 3.76 0.08 -7.18
N PHE A 275 4.32 1.28 -7.31
CA PHE A 275 3.60 2.49 -7.69
C PHE A 275 4.14 2.97 -9.03
N LEU A 276 3.36 2.77 -10.10
CA LEU A 276 3.70 3.23 -11.44
C LEU A 276 2.90 4.48 -11.74
N ARG A 277 3.57 5.64 -11.85
CA ARG A 277 2.91 6.89 -12.26
C ARG A 277 2.29 6.75 -13.66
N ASP A 278 1.41 7.70 -13.99
CA ASP A 278 0.66 7.65 -15.26
C ASP A 278 1.57 7.86 -16.49
N GLU A 279 2.68 8.58 -16.30
CA GLU A 279 3.76 8.76 -17.28
C GLU A 279 4.94 7.79 -17.03
N ASN A 280 5.92 7.79 -17.95
CA ASN A 280 7.16 7.00 -17.83
C ASN A 280 8.40 7.87 -17.51
N ASP A 281 8.23 9.17 -17.23
CA ASP A 281 9.31 10.16 -17.10
C ASP A 281 9.73 10.42 -15.65
N SER A 282 9.01 9.89 -14.67
CA SER A 282 9.23 10.14 -13.26
C SER A 282 9.23 8.84 -12.47
N THR A 283 10.40 8.50 -11.93
CA THR A 283 10.55 7.49 -10.88
C THR A 283 11.33 8.09 -9.73
N LEU A 284 11.02 7.65 -8.51
CA LEU A 284 11.79 8.05 -7.35
C LEU A 284 13.21 7.47 -7.45
N ASN A 285 14.20 8.24 -7.02
CA ASN A 285 15.61 7.81 -7.01
C ASN A 285 15.96 6.96 -5.78
N LYS A 286 15.11 6.97 -4.75
CA LYS A 286 15.26 6.21 -3.51
C LYS A 286 13.91 5.63 -3.09
N CYS A 287 13.95 4.45 -2.48
CA CYS A 287 12.75 3.81 -1.93
C CYS A 287 12.25 4.60 -0.71
N PRO A 288 10.97 4.99 -0.65
CA PRO A 288 10.41 5.66 0.53
C PRO A 288 10.18 4.74 1.74
N PHE A 289 10.34 3.43 1.58
CA PHE A 289 10.13 2.45 2.63
C PHE A 289 11.41 2.23 3.46
N HIS A 290 11.26 2.29 4.78
CA HIS A 290 12.36 2.11 5.73
C HIS A 290 12.11 0.87 6.59
N THR A 291 13.00 -0.13 6.46
CA THR A 291 12.88 -1.43 7.16
C THR A 291 13.38 -1.37 8.61
N SER A 292 14.28 -0.44 8.93
CA SER A 292 14.98 -0.32 10.23
C SER A 292 14.10 0.05 11.43
N LEU A 293 12.91 0.61 11.21
CA LEU A 293 12.03 1.13 12.28
C LEU A 293 11.67 0.14 13.40
N LYS A 294 11.81 -1.17 13.16
CA LYS A 294 11.36 -2.23 14.09
C LYS A 294 12.43 -2.96 14.87
N GLU A 295 13.61 -3.13 14.29
CA GLU A 295 14.63 -4.00 14.89
C GLU A 295 15.62 -3.22 15.75
N GLU A 296 15.88 -1.96 15.42
CA GLU A 296 16.71 -1.08 16.26
C GLU A 296 16.08 -0.80 17.62
N ARG A 297 14.75 -0.89 17.72
CA ARG A 297 14.02 -0.75 18.98
C ARG A 297 14.18 -1.94 19.94
N LYS A 298 14.71 -3.09 19.49
CA LYS A 298 14.76 -4.35 20.30
C LYS A 298 16.16 -4.94 20.49
N MET A 299 17.19 -4.46 19.80
CA MET A 299 18.55 -4.93 20.02
C MET A 299 19.23 -4.10 21.11
N PRO A 300 19.96 -4.72 22.06
CA PRO A 300 20.76 -3.95 23.00
C PRO A 300 21.79 -3.12 22.21
N MET A 301 21.83 -1.81 22.45
CA MET A 301 22.87 -0.96 21.88
C MET A 301 24.21 -1.37 22.50
N THR A 302 25.07 -1.97 21.68
CA THR A 302 26.35 -2.54 22.14
C THR A 302 27.55 -1.73 21.68
N LYS A 303 27.36 -0.84 20.70
CA LYS A 303 28.38 0.06 20.17
C LYS A 303 27.72 1.33 19.63
N VAL A 304 28.48 2.43 19.60
CA VAL A 304 28.00 3.65 18.97
C VAL A 304 27.90 3.45 17.47
N THR A 305 26.76 3.85 16.89
CA THR A 305 26.58 3.87 15.43
C THR A 305 25.93 5.18 15.00
N ILE A 306 26.44 5.74 13.90
CA ILE A 306 25.87 6.93 13.28
C ILE A 306 25.30 6.52 11.93
N GLU A 307 23.97 6.52 11.83
CA GLU A 307 23.26 6.31 10.58
C GLU A 307 23.08 7.65 9.86
N LYS A 308 23.47 7.70 8.59
CA LYS A 308 23.48 8.94 7.80
C LYS A 308 22.22 9.06 6.95
N ASN A 309 21.63 10.26 6.92
CA ASN A 309 20.48 10.61 6.07
C ASN A 309 19.20 9.76 6.32
N VAL A 310 18.87 9.47 7.57
CA VAL A 310 17.58 8.88 7.96
C VAL A 310 16.42 9.84 7.63
N GLY A 311 16.62 11.13 7.90
CA GLY A 311 15.62 12.17 7.64
C GLY A 311 14.39 12.12 8.56
N GLY A 312 13.35 12.88 8.21
CA GLY A 312 12.09 12.96 8.95
C GLY A 312 11.82 14.35 9.54
N THR A 313 10.55 14.70 9.67
CA THR A 313 10.10 15.88 10.42
C THR A 313 10.16 15.63 11.93
N MET A 314 10.14 16.70 12.75
CA MET A 314 10.08 16.59 14.21
C MET A 314 9.00 15.61 14.69
N GLU A 315 7.78 15.70 14.14
CA GLU A 315 6.68 14.83 14.55
C GLU A 315 6.94 13.36 14.17
N GLU A 316 7.40 13.11 12.95
CA GLU A 316 7.73 11.76 12.49
C GLU A 316 8.83 11.16 13.36
N VAL A 317 9.92 11.90 13.58
CA VAL A 317 11.06 11.46 14.39
C VAL A 317 10.64 11.21 15.82
N VAL A 318 9.96 12.14 16.48
CA VAL A 318 9.51 11.95 17.88
C VAL A 318 8.64 10.70 17.98
N ARG A 319 7.65 10.50 17.09
CA ARG A 319 6.81 9.29 17.09
C ARG A 319 7.64 8.02 16.82
N GLU A 320 8.69 8.13 16.03
CA GLU A 320 9.57 7.04 15.63
C GLU A 320 10.55 6.63 16.73
N ILE A 321 11.04 7.57 17.54
CA ILE A 321 11.97 7.25 18.63
C ILE A 321 11.32 7.27 20.01
N LEU A 322 10.01 7.55 20.10
CA LEU A 322 9.25 7.48 21.36
C LEU A 322 9.33 6.07 21.96
N PRO A 323 9.87 5.92 23.19
CA PRO A 323 9.96 4.62 23.86
C PRO A 323 8.58 4.05 24.24
N GLU A 324 8.45 2.72 24.32
CA GLU A 324 7.20 2.04 24.71
C GLU A 324 7.00 1.93 26.25
N ALA A 325 8.03 2.19 27.06
CA ALA A 325 8.03 2.09 28.53
C ALA A 325 8.02 3.48 29.23
N THR A 326 8.25 3.54 30.56
CA THR A 326 8.34 4.78 31.37
C THR A 326 9.60 5.60 31.08
N SER A 327 9.76 5.98 29.83
CA SER A 327 10.89 6.67 29.23
C SER A 327 10.38 7.93 28.50
N TYR A 328 11.26 8.76 27.96
CA TYR A 328 10.85 10.04 27.40
C TYR A 328 11.74 10.48 26.24
N VAL A 329 11.24 11.49 25.53
CA VAL A 329 11.94 12.18 24.47
C VAL A 329 12.18 13.62 24.92
N GLU A 330 13.40 14.10 24.74
CA GLU A 330 13.83 15.48 24.96
C GLU A 330 14.12 16.15 23.62
N ILE A 331 13.83 17.45 23.52
CA ILE A 331 14.19 18.27 22.37
C ILE A 331 15.21 19.30 22.85
N GLN A 332 16.38 19.34 22.21
CA GLN A 332 17.44 20.28 22.52
C GLN A 332 17.69 21.20 21.33
N ASN A 333 17.86 22.49 21.64
CA ASN A 333 18.19 23.52 20.67
C ASN A 333 19.45 24.25 21.15
N ASP A 334 20.59 23.77 20.69
CA ASP A 334 21.89 24.31 21.06
C ASP A 334 22.21 25.56 20.24
N ALA A 335 22.67 26.61 20.93
CA ALA A 335 23.15 27.82 20.29
C ALA A 335 24.43 27.53 19.45
N PRO A 336 24.77 28.41 18.48
CA PRO A 336 26.02 28.30 17.74
C PRO A 336 27.24 28.07 18.64
N HIS A 337 28.03 27.04 18.31
CA HIS A 337 29.23 26.65 19.05
C HIS A 337 29.03 26.23 20.52
N GLN A 338 27.80 26.03 20.98
CA GLN A 338 27.53 25.51 22.31
C GLN A 338 28.19 24.13 22.48
N GLU A 339 28.89 23.95 23.59
CA GLU A 339 29.62 22.73 23.92
C GLU A 339 28.95 22.01 25.08
N HIS A 340 28.78 20.71 24.92
CA HIS A 340 28.46 19.78 26.00
C HIS A 340 29.75 19.01 26.32
N PRO A 341 30.38 19.26 27.48
CA PRO A 341 31.63 18.63 27.87
C PRO A 341 31.54 17.12 27.85
N THR A 342 32.68 16.43 27.75
CA THR A 342 32.71 14.97 27.74
C THR A 342 32.09 14.38 29.02
N HIS A 343 31.09 13.52 28.85
CA HIS A 343 30.32 12.90 29.94
C HIS A 343 29.79 11.50 29.54
N THR A 344 29.01 10.89 30.42
CA THR A 344 28.32 9.63 30.16
C THR A 344 27.04 9.52 30.98
N HIS A 345 26.11 8.67 30.55
CA HIS A 345 24.79 8.48 31.14
C HIS A 345 24.48 6.98 31.33
N PRO A 346 23.68 6.58 32.34
CA PRO A 346 23.37 5.17 32.62
C PRO A 346 22.30 4.57 31.68
N THR A 347 21.78 5.37 30.76
CA THR A 347 20.72 5.03 29.83
C THR A 347 21.24 5.00 28.40
N ASP A 348 20.61 4.14 27.62
CA ASP A 348 20.76 4.05 26.18
C ASP A 348 20.08 5.29 25.56
N GLU A 349 20.69 5.95 24.57
CA GLU A 349 20.15 7.16 23.95
C GLU A 349 20.14 7.09 22.43
N ILE A 350 19.12 7.69 21.81
CA ILE A 350 19.04 7.87 20.36
C ILE A 350 18.91 9.37 20.08
N LEU A 351 19.92 9.95 19.44
CA LEU A 351 19.92 11.35 19.04
C LEU A 351 19.59 11.46 17.55
N HIS A 352 18.71 12.37 17.16
CA HIS A 352 18.39 12.64 15.75
C HIS A 352 18.45 14.12 15.44
N ILE A 353 19.26 14.48 14.44
CA ILE A 353 19.53 15.88 14.08
C ILE A 353 18.44 16.39 13.14
N LEU A 354 17.75 17.46 13.52
CA LEU A 354 16.68 18.05 12.72
C LEU A 354 17.14 19.26 11.92
N GLU A 355 17.93 20.14 12.54
CA GLU A 355 18.46 21.35 11.88
C GLU A 355 19.87 21.66 12.38
N GLY A 356 20.64 22.38 11.56
CA GLY A 356 22.01 22.74 11.89
C GLY A 356 22.97 21.56 11.83
N THR A 357 24.05 21.59 12.62
CA THR A 357 25.04 20.52 12.64
C THR A 357 25.62 20.34 14.04
N ILE A 358 26.10 19.15 14.35
CA ILE A 358 26.77 18.86 15.62
C ILE A 358 28.04 18.04 15.38
N TYR A 359 29.15 18.44 16.00
CA TYR A 359 30.37 17.66 16.10
C TYR A 359 30.23 16.72 17.29
N PHE A 360 30.05 15.43 17.04
CA PHE A 360 29.89 14.41 18.06
C PHE A 360 31.20 13.67 18.27
N THR A 361 31.68 13.63 19.51
CA THR A 361 33.01 13.10 19.85
C THR A 361 32.88 11.87 20.74
N ILE A 362 33.56 10.79 20.37
CA ILE A 362 33.62 9.52 21.11
C ILE A 362 35.09 9.15 21.25
N GLY A 363 35.60 9.13 22.48
CA GLY A 363 37.05 9.00 22.70
C GLY A 363 37.82 10.13 22.02
N GLU A 364 38.73 9.79 21.10
CA GLU A 364 39.54 10.76 20.34
C GLU A 364 38.94 11.10 18.96
N GLU A 365 37.86 10.42 18.55
CA GLU A 365 37.27 10.60 17.23
C GLU A 365 36.10 11.57 17.27
N THR A 366 36.10 12.55 16.37
CA THR A 366 35.00 13.51 16.18
C THR A 366 34.37 13.34 14.81
N THR A 367 33.05 13.15 14.78
CA THR A 367 32.25 13.06 13.56
C THR A 367 31.31 14.25 13.45
N LEU A 368 31.25 14.89 12.27
CA LEU A 368 30.23 15.90 11.97
C LEU A 368 28.92 15.24 11.54
N CYS A 369 27.85 15.57 12.24
CA CYS A 369 26.49 15.11 11.96
C CYS A 369 25.63 16.25 11.41
N HIS A 370 24.80 15.91 10.42
CA HIS A 370 23.97 16.82 9.62
C HIS A 370 22.48 16.51 9.83
N PRO A 371 21.57 17.39 9.36
CA PRO A 371 20.13 17.12 9.44
C PRO A 371 19.77 15.78 8.79
N GLY A 372 18.97 14.99 9.51
CA GLY A 372 18.60 13.63 9.15
C GLY A 372 19.57 12.55 9.62
N ASP A 373 20.75 12.88 10.16
CA ASP A 373 21.63 11.88 10.78
C ASP A 373 21.07 11.43 12.14
N ARG A 374 21.30 10.16 12.47
CA ARG A 374 20.91 9.56 13.75
C ARG A 374 22.09 8.89 14.44
N ILE A 375 22.19 9.10 15.74
CA ILE A 375 23.25 8.56 16.60
C ILE A 375 22.59 7.61 17.59
N TYR A 376 23.05 6.37 17.60
CA TYR A 376 22.68 5.35 18.57
C TYR A 376 23.80 5.26 19.59
N LEU A 377 23.50 5.62 20.82
CA LEU A 377 24.48 5.83 21.88
C LEU A 377 24.20 4.86 23.03
N PRO A 378 24.99 3.78 23.17
CA PRO A 378 24.88 2.89 24.32
C PRO A 378 25.13 3.64 25.63
N LYS A 379 24.44 3.21 26.69
CA LYS A 379 24.74 3.64 28.06
C LYS A 379 26.21 3.48 28.39
N GLU A 380 26.68 4.29 29.33
CA GLU A 380 28.06 4.30 29.83
C GLU A 380 29.12 4.62 28.74
N THR A 381 28.69 4.99 27.53
CA THR A 381 29.60 5.52 26.51
C THR A 381 30.07 6.91 26.90
N VAL A 382 31.39 7.11 26.94
CA VAL A 382 32.01 8.43 27.14
C VAL A 382 31.97 9.21 25.84
N HIS A 383 31.27 10.33 25.83
CA HIS A 383 31.05 11.13 24.63
C HIS A 383 30.95 12.62 24.98
N GLY A 384 31.10 13.49 23.98
CA GLY A 384 30.88 14.93 24.10
C GLY A 384 30.39 15.50 22.78
N SER A 385 29.88 16.72 22.79
CA SER A 385 29.36 17.33 21.58
C SER A 385 29.57 18.84 21.51
N LYS A 386 29.63 19.35 20.28
CA LYS A 386 29.70 20.79 20.01
C LYS A 386 28.82 21.16 18.84
N ALA A 387 27.90 22.09 19.02
CA ALA A 387 27.06 22.59 17.94
C ALA A 387 27.89 23.34 16.89
N GLY A 388 27.46 23.24 15.63
CA GLY A 388 28.09 23.93 14.51
C GLY A 388 27.83 25.45 14.51
N PRO A 389 28.32 26.16 13.46
CA PRO A 389 28.24 27.62 13.39
C PRO A 389 26.82 28.22 13.36
N THR A 390 25.81 27.40 13.05
CA THR A 390 24.40 27.82 12.99
C THR A 390 23.58 27.29 14.16
N GLY A 391 24.21 26.66 15.16
CA GLY A 391 23.51 25.92 16.21
C GLY A 391 23.07 24.52 15.75
N CYS A 392 22.30 23.84 16.59
CA CYS A 392 21.77 22.51 16.30
C CYS A 392 20.45 22.26 17.02
N LEU A 393 19.39 21.91 16.27
CA LEU A 393 18.13 21.41 16.81
C LEU A 393 18.10 19.89 16.64
N TYR A 394 17.88 19.16 17.73
CA TYR A 394 17.88 17.71 17.73
C TYR A 394 16.97 17.14 18.80
N VAL A 395 16.63 15.86 18.62
CA VAL A 395 15.78 15.10 19.52
C VAL A 395 16.60 14.00 20.15
N ILE A 396 16.44 13.79 21.46
CA ILE A 396 17.07 12.71 22.22
C ILE A 396 15.98 11.80 22.76
N SER A 397 16.02 10.52 22.42
CA SER A 397 15.18 9.51 23.06
C SER A 397 15.98 8.76 24.11
N ILE A 398 15.52 8.81 25.35
CA ILE A 398 16.15 8.13 26.49
C ILE A 398 15.50 6.76 26.66
N GLN A 399 16.28 5.68 26.53
CA GLN A 399 15.84 4.30 26.67
C GLN A 399 16.24 3.78 28.08
N LYS A 400 15.28 3.77 29.00
CA LYS A 400 15.45 3.23 30.37
C LYS A 400 15.16 1.75 30.48
#